data_AF-A0A4R9QI79-F1
#
_entry.id   AF-A0A4R9QI79-F1
#
_cell.length_a   1.000
_cell.length_b   1.000
_cell.length_c   1.000
_cell.angle_alpha   90.00
_cell.angle_beta   90.00
_cell.angle_gamma   90.00
#
_symmetry.space_group_name_H-M   'P 1'
#
loop_
_entity.id
_entity.type
_entity.pdbx_description
1 polymer ?
#
loop_
_entity_poly.entity_id
_entity_poly.type
_entity_poly.pdbx_seq_one_letter_code
_entity_poly.pdbx_strand_id
1 'polypeptide(L)'
;MAVEIFQADFALLLLAVASGAPLRSVADVTANLASCVPDGVDVNVMPEGMRPAKRTAFDLLHDLVWSPDTSPVTAVEVCESWPEVTFHTRDGVVRFQPAGTLAGHWSGNKQRRATTIPASAIALAAKHLFAGDSN
;
A
#
# COMPACT_ATOMS: atom_id res chain seq x y z
N MET A 1 -22.86 14.50 13.69
CA MET A 1 -22.77 13.19 13.02
C MET A 1 -21.31 12.79 13.05
N ALA A 2 -20.97 11.71 13.75
CA ALA A 2 -19.59 11.23 13.79
C ALA A 2 -19.24 10.62 12.42
N VAL A 3 -18.00 10.82 11.97
CA VAL A 3 -17.50 10.16 10.76
C VAL A 3 -17.22 8.70 11.14
N GLU A 4 -17.94 7.76 10.54
CA GLU A 4 -17.62 6.34 10.61
C GLU A 4 -16.43 6.06 9.68
N ILE A 5 -15.47 5.27 10.18
CA ILE A 5 -14.26 4.88 9.45
C ILE A 5 -14.39 3.38 9.19
N PHE A 6 -14.24 2.94 7.94
CA PHE A 6 -14.19 1.53 7.57
C PHE A 6 -12.74 1.04 7.39
N GLN A 7 -12.56 -0.27 7.19
CA GLN A 7 -11.24 -0.88 6.99
C GLN A 7 -10.50 -0.30 5.77
N ALA A 8 -11.24 0.01 4.70
CA ALA A 8 -10.73 0.71 3.51
C ALA A 8 -10.19 2.11 3.85
N ASP A 9 -10.93 2.87 4.67
CA ASP A 9 -10.51 4.20 5.10
C ASP A 9 -9.26 4.11 5.99
N PHE A 10 -9.18 3.10 6.84
CA PHE A 10 -7.99 2.84 7.65
C PHE A 10 -6.75 2.51 6.80
N ALA A 11 -6.89 1.70 5.75
CA ALA A 11 -5.80 1.41 4.82
C ALA A 11 -5.31 2.69 4.12
N LEU A 12 -6.23 3.54 3.64
CA LEU A 12 -5.87 4.83 3.05
C LEU A 12 -5.23 5.78 4.06
N LEU A 13 -5.74 5.84 5.28
CA LEU A 13 -5.16 6.64 6.36
C LEU A 13 -3.74 6.19 6.70
N LEU A 14 -3.48 4.89 6.71
CA LEU A 14 -2.15 4.34 6.96
C LEU A 14 -1.15 4.78 5.88
N LEU A 15 -1.55 4.72 4.61
CA LEU A 15 -0.73 5.24 3.50
C LEU A 15 -0.51 6.75 3.64
N ALA A 16 -1.54 7.52 3.97
CA ALA A 16 -1.47 8.96 4.15
C ALA A 16 -0.45 9.34 5.24
N VAL A 17 -0.54 8.71 6.42
CA VAL A 17 0.36 8.96 7.55
C VAL A 17 1.79 8.54 7.22
N ALA A 18 1.97 7.34 6.65
CA ALA A 18 3.30 6.80 6.33
C ALA A 18 3.99 7.53 5.18
N SER A 19 3.23 8.21 4.31
CA SER A 19 3.79 8.98 3.19
C SER A 19 4.59 10.21 3.60
N GLY A 20 4.37 10.73 4.82
CA GLY A 20 4.98 11.98 5.28
C GLY A 20 4.59 13.22 4.46
N ALA A 21 3.57 13.11 3.60
CA ALA A 21 3.15 14.19 2.71
C ALA A 21 2.48 15.35 3.49
N PRO A 22 2.68 16.62 3.07
CA PRO A 22 2.00 17.75 3.70
C PRO A 22 0.49 17.69 3.44
N LEU A 23 -0.32 18.21 4.37
CA LEU A 23 -1.79 18.16 4.31
C LEU A 23 -2.39 18.65 2.98
N ARG A 24 -1.77 19.65 2.34
CA ARG A 24 -2.22 20.20 1.04
C ARG A 24 -2.15 19.21 -0.12
N SER A 25 -1.35 18.15 -0.01
CA SER A 25 -1.12 17.16 -1.08
C SER A 25 -1.28 15.71 -0.61
N VAL A 26 -1.67 15.48 0.65
CA VAL A 26 -1.74 14.14 1.23
C VAL A 26 -2.77 13.28 0.50
N ALA A 27 -3.89 13.85 0.07
CA ALA A 27 -4.92 13.12 -0.69
C ALA A 27 -4.36 12.60 -2.02
N ASP A 28 -3.72 13.46 -2.81
CA ASP A 28 -3.13 13.07 -4.10
C ASP A 28 -2.01 12.04 -3.93
N VAL A 29 -1.14 12.24 -2.94
CA VAL A 29 -0.05 11.29 -2.65
C VAL A 29 -0.60 9.94 -2.21
N THR A 30 -1.63 9.92 -1.38
CA THR A 30 -2.29 8.69 -0.93
C THR A 30 -2.94 7.97 -2.10
N ALA A 31 -3.64 8.68 -2.98
CA ALA A 31 -4.25 8.09 -4.18
C ALA A 31 -3.18 7.50 -5.13
N ASN A 32 -2.04 8.19 -5.28
CA ASN A 32 -0.91 7.69 -6.07
C ASN A 32 -0.29 6.43 -5.47
N LEU A 33 -0.07 6.40 -4.15
CA LEU A 33 0.44 5.21 -3.45
C LEU A 33 -0.56 4.05 -3.53
N ALA A 34 -1.84 4.31 -3.29
CA ALA A 34 -2.92 3.33 -3.35
C ALA A 34 -3.04 2.67 -4.73
N SER A 35 -2.83 3.44 -5.80
CA SER A 35 -2.94 2.98 -7.20
C SER A 35 -1.67 2.36 -7.77
N CYS A 36 -0.57 2.32 -7.00
CA CYS A 36 0.66 1.64 -7.41
C CYS A 36 0.39 0.16 -7.72
N VAL A 37 1.14 -0.39 -8.68
CA VAL A 37 1.01 -1.75 -9.19
C VAL A 37 2.32 -2.51 -9.02
N PRO A 38 2.30 -3.85 -8.97
CA PRO A 38 3.50 -4.68 -8.82
C PRO A 38 4.54 -4.33 -9.89
N ASP A 39 5.76 -4.04 -9.44
CA ASP A 39 6.93 -3.68 -10.25
C ASP A 39 6.70 -2.56 -11.29
N GLY A 40 5.65 -1.74 -11.10
CA GLY A 40 5.27 -0.70 -12.04
C GLY A 40 4.71 -1.24 -13.37
N VAL A 41 4.36 -2.53 -13.46
CA VAL A 41 3.87 -3.15 -14.70
C VAL A 41 2.51 -2.60 -15.08
N ASP A 42 2.43 -1.92 -16.24
CA ASP A 42 1.16 -1.46 -16.78
C ASP A 42 0.45 -2.61 -17.52
N VAL A 43 -0.49 -3.23 -16.82
CA VAL A 43 -1.31 -4.32 -17.38
C VAL A 43 -2.26 -3.84 -18.49
N ASN A 44 -2.54 -2.53 -18.60
CA ASN A 44 -3.45 -2.01 -19.63
C ASN A 44 -2.85 -2.06 -21.04
N VAL A 45 -1.52 -2.06 -21.15
CA VAL A 45 -0.82 -2.21 -22.42
C VAL A 45 -0.54 -3.67 -22.78
N MET A 46 -0.85 -4.61 -21.89
CA MET A 46 -0.68 -6.05 -22.16
C MET A 46 -1.82 -6.60 -23.03
N PRO A 47 -1.53 -7.52 -23.96
CA PRO A 47 -2.56 -8.25 -24.71
C PRO A 47 -3.56 -8.95 -23.79
N GLU A 48 -4.84 -8.93 -24.14
CA GLU A 48 -5.92 -9.44 -23.26
C GLU A 48 -5.70 -10.88 -22.79
N GLY A 49 -5.18 -11.77 -23.65
CA GLY A 49 -4.92 -13.16 -23.31
C GLY A 49 -3.77 -13.39 -22.32
N MET A 50 -2.96 -12.37 -22.02
CA MET A 50 -1.84 -12.43 -21.07
C MET A 50 -1.99 -11.44 -19.92
N ARG A 51 -3.11 -10.71 -19.84
CA ARG A 51 -3.33 -9.67 -18.84
C ARG A 51 -3.69 -10.30 -17.48
N PRO A 52 -2.82 -10.23 -16.46
CA PRO A 52 -3.19 -10.68 -15.13
C PRO A 52 -4.25 -9.74 -14.54
N ALA A 53 -4.99 -10.23 -13.54
CA ALA A 53 -5.88 -9.36 -12.76
C ALA A 53 -5.06 -8.21 -12.16
N LYS A 54 -5.53 -6.97 -12.37
CA LYS A 54 -4.87 -5.78 -11.81
C LYS A 54 -5.02 -5.83 -10.29
N ARG A 55 -3.90 -5.94 -9.57
CA ARG A 55 -3.84 -5.80 -8.12
C ARG A 55 -3.03 -4.56 -7.78
N THR A 56 -3.59 -3.72 -6.92
CA THR A 56 -2.98 -2.47 -6.49
C THR A 56 -2.38 -2.60 -5.09
N ALA A 57 -1.56 -1.63 -4.68
CA ALA A 57 -1.06 -1.56 -3.32
C ALA A 57 -2.22 -1.44 -2.30
N PHE A 58 -3.30 -0.73 -2.66
CA PHE A 58 -4.49 -0.65 -1.84
C PHE A 58 -5.12 -2.02 -1.63
N ASP A 59 -5.29 -2.83 -2.68
CA ASP A 59 -5.93 -4.15 -2.56
C ASP A 59 -5.15 -5.04 -1.58
N LEU A 60 -3.82 -5.06 -1.69
CA LEU A 60 -2.97 -5.88 -0.81
C LEU A 60 -2.96 -5.38 0.65
N LEU A 61 -2.97 -4.06 0.85
CA LEU A 61 -3.03 -3.47 2.19
C LEU A 61 -4.41 -3.65 2.82
N HIS A 62 -5.48 -3.49 2.06
CA HIS A 62 -6.85 -3.72 2.51
C HIS A 62 -7.04 -5.18 2.93
N ASP A 63 -6.56 -6.13 2.14
CA ASP A 63 -6.60 -7.56 2.49
C ASP A 63 -5.83 -7.84 3.78
N LEU A 64 -4.68 -7.18 4.00
CA LEU A 64 -3.92 -7.29 5.24
C LEU A 64 -4.70 -6.73 6.45
N VAL A 65 -5.41 -5.63 6.28
CA VAL A 65 -6.25 -5.05 7.35
C VAL A 65 -7.46 -5.94 7.64
N TRP A 66 -8.11 -6.47 6.61
CA TRP A 66 -9.31 -7.28 6.72
C TRP A 66 -9.04 -8.70 7.23
N SER A 67 -7.96 -9.33 6.78
CA SER A 67 -7.63 -10.74 7.08
C SER A 67 -6.13 -10.93 7.39
N PRO A 68 -5.65 -10.30 8.49
CA PRO A 68 -4.23 -10.29 8.83
C PRO A 68 -3.65 -11.70 9.05
N ASP A 69 -4.42 -12.63 9.62
CA ASP A 69 -3.95 -13.98 9.96
C ASP A 69 -3.63 -14.83 8.72
N THR A 70 -4.25 -14.53 7.59
CA THR A 70 -4.03 -15.23 6.31
C THR A 70 -2.98 -14.56 5.43
N SER A 71 -2.55 -13.35 5.77
CA SER A 71 -1.65 -12.57 4.93
C SER A 71 -0.21 -13.11 4.99
N PRO A 72 0.48 -13.27 3.85
CA PRO A 72 1.89 -13.60 3.83
C PRO A 72 2.79 -12.40 4.19
N VAL A 73 2.21 -11.19 4.31
CA VAL A 73 2.92 -9.94 4.57
C VAL A 73 3.43 -9.89 6.01
N THR A 74 4.71 -9.58 6.18
CA THR A 74 5.40 -9.42 7.47
C THR A 74 5.63 -7.96 7.83
N ALA A 75 5.78 -7.07 6.83
CA ALA A 75 5.87 -5.63 7.00
C ALA A 75 5.45 -4.88 5.73
N VAL A 76 5.00 -3.64 5.92
CA VAL A 76 4.69 -2.69 4.85
C VAL A 76 5.65 -1.52 4.96
N GLU A 77 6.32 -1.16 3.88
CA GLU A 77 7.23 -0.03 3.82
C GLU A 77 6.72 0.99 2.80
N VAL A 78 6.49 2.22 3.24
CA VAL A 78 6.06 3.33 2.38
C VAL A 78 7.23 4.26 2.18
N CYS A 79 7.64 4.47 0.92
CA CYS A 79 8.69 5.41 0.61
C CYS A 79 8.14 6.83 0.53
N GLU A 80 8.80 7.76 1.22
CA GLU A 80 8.41 9.17 1.23
C GLU A 80 9.09 9.96 0.10
N SER A 81 10.23 9.46 -0.37
CA SER A 81 11.03 10.13 -1.41
C SER A 81 10.51 9.85 -2.81
N TRP A 82 9.81 8.74 -2.99
CA TRP A 82 9.30 8.22 -4.26
C TRP A 82 7.92 7.61 -4.00
N PRO A 83 6.99 7.65 -4.97
CA PRO A 83 5.74 6.91 -4.86
C PRO A 83 6.03 5.40 -4.95
N GLU A 84 6.26 4.76 -3.81
CA GLU A 84 6.56 3.33 -3.72
C GLU A 84 5.98 2.75 -2.42
N VAL A 85 5.29 1.63 -2.54
CA VAL A 85 4.85 0.81 -1.39
C VAL A 85 5.48 -0.56 -1.54
N THR A 86 6.19 -1.02 -0.53
CA THR A 86 6.87 -2.30 -0.52
C THR A 86 6.22 -3.21 0.52
N PHE A 87 5.86 -4.42 0.12
CA PHE A 87 5.34 -5.45 1.00
C PHE A 87 6.41 -6.51 1.20
N HIS A 88 6.90 -6.60 2.43
CA HIS A 88 7.77 -7.69 2.83
C HIS A 88 6.89 -8.91 3.11
N THR A 89 7.25 -10.04 2.54
CA THR A 89 6.56 -11.32 2.75
C THR A 89 7.56 -12.35 3.26
N ARG A 90 7.09 -13.54 3.62
CA ARG A 90 7.98 -14.66 4.01
C ARG A 90 8.88 -15.11 2.85
N ASP A 91 8.43 -14.95 1.62
CA ASP A 91 9.09 -15.48 0.41
C ASP A 91 9.95 -14.44 -0.30
N GLY A 92 9.88 -13.17 0.12
CA GLY A 92 10.63 -12.09 -0.48
C GLY A 92 9.93 -10.74 -0.38
N VAL A 93 10.31 -9.83 -1.26
CA VAL A 93 9.85 -8.44 -1.26
C VAL A 93 9.07 -8.19 -2.55
N VAL A 94 7.83 -7.70 -2.42
CA VAL A 94 7.02 -7.28 -3.56
C VAL A 94 6.91 -5.77 -3.52
N ARG A 95 7.34 -5.12 -4.60
CA ARG A 95 7.37 -3.66 -4.70
C ARG A 95 6.25 -3.17 -5.60
N PHE A 96 5.55 -2.14 -5.15
CA PHE A 96 4.50 -1.49 -5.90
C PHE A 96 4.95 -0.07 -6.25
N GLN A 97 4.88 0.26 -7.53
CA GLN A 97 5.28 1.55 -8.10
C GLN A 97 4.19 2.03 -9.07
N PRO A 98 4.18 3.32 -9.46
CA PRO A 98 3.27 3.80 -10.48
C PRO A 98 3.39 2.97 -11.76
N ALA A 99 2.25 2.69 -12.40
CA ALA A 99 2.23 1.98 -13.67
C ALA A 99 3.09 2.71 -14.72
N GLY A 100 3.89 1.94 -15.47
CA GLY A 100 4.86 2.46 -16.43
C GLY A 100 6.22 2.83 -15.81
N THR A 101 6.44 2.63 -14.52
CA THR A 101 7.76 2.85 -13.91
C THR A 101 8.75 1.79 -14.40
N LEU A 102 9.97 2.20 -14.75
CA LEU A 102 11.04 1.28 -15.10
C LEU A 102 11.56 0.58 -13.84
N ALA A 103 11.29 -0.72 -13.73
CA ALA A 103 11.78 -1.54 -12.63
C ALA A 103 13.31 -1.44 -12.49
N GLY A 104 13.78 -1.07 -11.30
CA GLY A 104 15.22 -0.97 -10.97
C GLY A 104 15.88 0.36 -11.28
N HIS A 105 15.19 1.34 -11.87
CA HIS A 105 15.73 2.69 -12.01
C HIS A 105 15.56 3.50 -10.72
N TRP A 106 16.66 4.08 -10.24
CA TRP A 106 16.63 5.06 -9.15
C TRP A 106 15.89 6.30 -9.66
N SER A 107 14.77 6.66 -9.03
CA SER A 107 13.87 7.71 -9.53
C SER A 107 14.42 9.15 -9.35
N GLY A 108 15.69 9.34 -8.98
CA GLY A 108 16.35 10.65 -8.89
C GLY A 108 17.48 10.74 -7.84
N ASN A 109 17.96 11.95 -7.56
CA ASN A 109 19.13 12.21 -6.69
C ASN A 109 18.82 12.34 -5.18
N LYS A 110 17.61 11.96 -4.73
CA LYS A 110 17.24 12.04 -3.31
C LYS A 110 17.68 10.78 -2.58
N GLN A 111 18.14 10.92 -1.34
CA GLN A 111 18.27 9.76 -0.45
C GLN A 111 16.89 9.15 -0.21
N ARG A 112 16.81 7.82 -0.24
CA ARG A 112 15.58 7.08 0.04
C ARG A 112 15.25 7.21 1.52
N ARG A 113 14.10 7.83 1.83
CA ARG A 113 13.46 7.80 3.15
C ARG A 113 12.20 6.96 3.07
N ALA A 114 12.03 6.03 4.02
CA ALA A 114 10.85 5.18 4.08
C ALA A 114 10.44 4.92 5.52
N THR A 115 9.13 4.71 5.70
CA THR A 115 8.53 4.29 6.97
C THR A 115 8.13 2.83 6.87
N THR A 116 8.73 1.98 7.71
CA THR A 116 8.39 0.55 7.79
C THR A 116 7.45 0.29 8.96
N ILE A 117 6.34 -0.39 8.68
CA ILE A 117 5.29 -0.73 9.65
C ILE A 117 5.18 -2.27 9.69
N PRO A 118 5.44 -2.91 10.86
CA PRO A 118 5.25 -4.34 11.01
C PRO A 118 3.78 -4.74 10.77
N ALA A 119 3.55 -5.84 10.04
CA ALA A 119 2.19 -6.32 9.77
C ALA A 119 1.42 -6.65 11.07
N SER A 120 2.13 -7.10 12.11
CA SER A 120 1.54 -7.33 13.44
C SER A 120 1.00 -6.05 14.09
N ALA A 121 1.63 -4.90 13.86
CA ALA A 121 1.15 -3.63 14.37
C ALA A 121 -0.12 -3.18 13.62
N ILE A 122 -0.17 -3.41 12.30
CA ILE A 122 -1.36 -3.14 11.47
C ILE A 122 -2.52 -4.03 11.93
N ALA A 123 -2.29 -5.32 12.10
CA ALA A 123 -3.29 -6.28 12.57
C ALA A 123 -3.83 -5.93 13.96
N LEU A 124 -2.95 -5.55 14.89
CA LEU A 124 -3.33 -5.12 16.23
C LEU A 124 -4.21 -3.87 16.18
N ALA A 125 -3.80 -2.85 15.40
CA ALA A 125 -4.57 -1.62 15.25
C ALA A 125 -5.95 -1.88 14.60
N ALA A 126 -5.99 -2.66 13.52
CA ALA A 126 -7.24 -3.04 12.85
C ALA A 126 -8.19 -3.78 13.81
N LYS A 127 -7.67 -4.74 14.59
CA LYS A 127 -8.47 -5.43 15.61
C LYS A 127 -9.02 -4.47 16.66
N HIS A 128 -8.22 -3.53 17.16
CA HIS A 128 -8.70 -2.57 18.15
C HIS A 128 -9.75 -1.59 17.61
N LEU A 129 -9.65 -1.22 16.33
CA LEU A 129 -10.59 -0.30 15.68
C LEU A 129 -11.91 -0.99 15.28
N PHE A 130 -11.86 -2.25 14.85
CA PHE A 130 -12.99 -2.92 14.19
C PHE A 130 -13.52 -4.18 14.89
N ALA A 131 -12.97 -4.59 16.04
CA ALA A 131 -13.46 -5.78 16.76
C ALA A 131 -14.94 -5.70 17.19
N GLY A 132 -15.56 -4.51 17.18
CA GLY A 132 -16.98 -4.32 17.48
C GLY A 132 -17.95 -4.60 16.32
N ASP A 133 -17.47 -4.60 15.08
CA ASP A 133 -18.32 -4.68 13.87
C ASP A 133 -18.50 -6.12 13.35
N SER A 134 -18.16 -7.11 14.17
CA SER A 134 -18.26 -8.54 13.86
C SER A 134 -19.53 -9.16 14.47
N ASN A 135 -20.69 -8.52 14.26
CA ASN A 135 -22.01 -9.04 14.65
C ASN A 135 -23.06 -8.79 13.57
#